data_AF-A0A1I8EZZ3-F1
#
_entry.id   AF-A0A1I8EZZ3-F1
#
_cell.length_a   1.000
_cell.length_b   1.000
_cell.length_c   1.000
_cell.angle_alpha   90.00
_cell.angle_beta   90.00
_cell.angle_gamma   90.00
#
_symmetry.space_group_name_H-M   'P 1'
#
loop_
_entity.id
_entity.type
_entity.pdbx_description
1 polymer ?
#
loop_
_entity_poly.entity_id
_entity_poly.type
_entity_poly.pdbx_seq_one_letter_code
_entity_poly.pdbx_strand_id
1 'polypeptide(L)'
;MLQRNDVVTERVDGDLMVAPCKSKRLLVESTEFKGSLINKLEIETIKAELEVLAHNHETYGINKRQEISEQGKEFVEQLLD
;
A
#
# COMPACT_ATOMS: atom_id res chain seq x y z
N MET A 1 22.67 37.44 -14.27
CA MET A 1 23.10 36.07 -13.90
C MET A 1 23.90 36.17 -12.60
N LEU A 2 23.39 35.62 -11.49
CA LEU A 2 24.15 35.52 -10.24
C LEU A 2 24.67 34.10 -10.14
N GLN A 3 25.99 33.95 -10.16
CA GLN A 3 26.65 32.65 -10.12
C GLN A 3 27.44 32.56 -8.82
N ARG A 4 27.02 31.63 -7.94
CA ARG A 4 27.92 31.12 -6.90
C ARG A 4 28.64 29.91 -7.47
N ASN A 5 29.79 29.58 -6.91
CA ASN A 5 30.63 28.48 -7.37
C ASN A 5 29.94 27.10 -7.37
N ASP A 6 28.79 26.97 -6.71
CA ASP A 6 27.96 25.78 -6.56
C ASP A 6 26.65 25.82 -7.37
N VAL A 7 26.13 27.00 -7.72
CA VAL A 7 24.78 27.18 -8.27
C VAL A 7 24.73 28.32 -9.30
N VAL A 8 24.03 28.09 -10.42
CA VAL A 8 23.66 29.10 -11.41
C VAL A 8 22.19 29.45 -11.25
N THR A 9 21.89 30.73 -11.39
CA THR A 9 20.52 31.24 -11.35
C THR A 9 20.23 32.14 -12.54
N GLU A 10 19.04 31.97 -13.11
CA GLU A 10 18.52 32.73 -14.25
C GLU A 10 17.04 33.06 -14.02
N ARG A 11 16.59 34.22 -14.51
CA ARG A 11 15.15 34.54 -14.54
C ARG A 11 14.62 34.33 -15.94
N VAL A 12 13.62 33.47 -16.07
CA VAL A 12 12.94 33.17 -17.34
C VAL A 12 11.44 33.42 -17.11
N ASP A 13 10.84 34.30 -17.91
CA ASP A 13 9.41 34.65 -17.82
C ASP A 13 8.92 35.07 -16.42
N GLY A 14 9.80 35.67 -15.62
CA GLY A 14 9.51 36.09 -14.24
C GLY A 14 9.88 35.05 -13.18
N ASP A 15 10.01 33.78 -13.56
CA ASP A 15 10.37 32.68 -12.68
C ASP A 15 11.89 32.58 -12.49
N LEU A 16 12.31 32.27 -11.26
CA LEU A 16 13.72 32.06 -10.92
C LEU A 16 14.10 30.60 -11.13
N MET A 17 14.82 30.33 -12.21
CA MET A 17 15.44 29.03 -12.48
C MET A 17 16.75 28.91 -11.69
N VAL A 18 16.93 27.78 -11.01
CA VAL A 18 18.10 27.51 -10.17
C VAL A 18 18.64 26.13 -10.54
N ALA A 19 19.91 26.05 -10.97
CA ALA A 19 20.56 24.80 -11.32
C ALA A 19 21.93 24.65 -10.63
N PRO A 20 22.31 23.46 -10.16
CA PRO A 20 23.64 23.24 -9.59
C PRO A 20 24.73 23.26 -10.68
N CYS A 21 25.78 24.06 -10.49
CA CYS A 21 26.91 24.19 -11.42
C CYS A 21 27.92 23.03 -11.31
N LYS A 22 28.00 22.41 -10.14
CA LYS A 22 28.97 21.36 -9.82
C LYS A 22 28.23 20.09 -9.43
N SER A 23 27.66 19.41 -10.41
CA SER A 23 27.44 17.97 -10.28
C SER A 23 28.80 17.30 -10.34
N LYS A 24 29.56 17.29 -9.23
CA LYS A 24 30.34 16.08 -8.94
C LYS A 24 29.31 14.98 -9.12
N ARG A 25 29.49 14.09 -10.11
CA ARG A 25 28.62 12.95 -10.33
C ARG A 25 28.31 12.40 -8.94
N LEU A 26 27.12 12.69 -8.43
CA LEU A 26 26.57 11.86 -7.39
C LEU A 26 26.48 10.56 -8.15
N LEU A 27 27.40 9.64 -7.85
CA LEU A 27 27.13 8.24 -8.07
C LEU A 27 25.84 8.05 -7.27
N VAL A 28 24.72 8.22 -7.94
CA VAL A 28 23.47 7.68 -7.47
C VAL A 28 23.78 6.20 -7.56
N GLU A 29 24.28 5.64 -6.46
CA GLU A 29 24.32 4.21 -6.31
C GLU A 29 22.89 3.79 -6.57
N SER A 30 22.69 3.17 -7.73
CA SER A 30 21.48 2.40 -8.00
C SER A 30 21.30 1.55 -6.76
N THR A 31 20.34 1.89 -5.91
CA THR A 31 19.94 1.05 -4.78
C THR A 31 19.25 -0.14 -5.41
N GLU A 32 20.06 -1.05 -5.94
CA GLU A 32 19.63 -2.34 -6.41
C GLU A 32 19.00 -3.01 -5.20
N PHE A 33 17.68 -3.16 -5.26
CA PHE A 33 16.95 -3.89 -4.23
C PHE A 33 17.55 -5.30 -4.21
N LYS A 34 18.34 -5.59 -3.19
CA LYS A 34 18.91 -6.93 -2.99
C LYS A 34 17.74 -7.91 -3.03
N GLY A 35 17.86 -9.02 -3.76
CA GLY A 35 16.78 -10.03 -3.87
C GLY A 35 16.22 -10.49 -2.51
N SER A 36 17.03 -10.41 -1.44
CA SER A 36 16.57 -10.61 -0.06
C SER A 36 15.43 -9.68 0.40
N LEU A 37 15.40 -8.41 -0.04
CA LEU A 37 14.40 -7.44 0.37
C LEU A 37 13.09 -7.65 -0.39
N ILE A 38 13.18 -7.99 -1.68
CA ILE A 38 12.03 -8.40 -2.51
C ILE A 38 11.39 -9.65 -1.90
N ASN A 39 12.18 -10.69 -1.58
CA ASN A 39 11.66 -11.91 -0.99
C ASN A 39 10.93 -11.67 0.36
N LYS A 40 11.40 -10.72 1.18
CA LYS A 40 10.72 -10.39 2.45
C LYS A 40 9.38 -9.71 2.22
N LEU A 41 9.32 -8.78 1.26
CA LEU A 41 8.08 -8.13 0.87
C LEU A 41 7.05 -9.14 0.36
N GLU A 42 7.46 -10.05 -0.52
CA GLU A 42 6.59 -11.11 -1.05
C GLU A 42 6.04 -12.01 0.07
N ILE A 43 6.88 -12.41 1.03
CA ILE A 43 6.45 -13.22 2.18
C ILE A 43 5.43 -12.47 3.05
N GLU A 44 5.68 -11.20 3.36
CA GLU A 44 4.75 -10.39 4.16
C GLU A 44 3.43 -10.14 3.41
N THR A 45 3.47 -9.96 2.09
CA THR A 45 2.27 -9.85 1.25
C THR A 45 1.43 -11.13 1.32
N ILE A 46 2.04 -12.30 1.11
CA ILE A 46 1.34 -13.59 1.21
C ILE A 46 0.73 -13.78 2.60
N LYS A 47 1.47 -13.41 3.65
CA LYS A 47 0.98 -13.53 5.03
C LYS A 47 -0.24 -12.65 5.28
N ALA A 48 -0.22 -11.40 4.82
CA ALA A 48 -1.36 -10.49 4.95
C ALA A 48 -2.59 -10.98 4.19
N GLU A 49 -2.40 -11.50 2.97
CA GLU A 49 -3.49 -12.08 2.17
C GLU A 49 -4.13 -13.30 2.87
N LEU A 50 -3.31 -14.16 3.48
CA LEU A 50 -3.79 -15.30 4.24
C LEU A 50 -4.58 -14.89 5.49
N GLU A 51 -4.14 -13.85 6.20
CA GLU A 51 -4.82 -13.33 7.38
C GLU A 51 -6.20 -12.75 7.02
N VAL A 52 -6.29 -12.00 5.91
CA VAL A 52 -7.56 -11.51 5.36
C VAL A 52 -8.48 -12.66 4.95
N LEU A 53 -7.93 -13.68 4.28
CA LEU A 53 -8.71 -14.84 3.84
C LEU A 53 -9.30 -15.60 5.05
N ALA A 54 -8.50 -15.81 6.09
CA ALA A 54 -8.94 -16.46 7.33
C ALA A 54 -10.08 -15.67 8.00
N HIS A 55 -9.91 -14.36 8.16
CA HIS A 55 -10.92 -13.49 8.75
C HIS A 55 -12.24 -13.49 7.96
N ASN A 56 -12.16 -13.43 6.64
CA ASN A 56 -13.34 -13.48 5.77
C ASN A 56 -14.08 -14.82 5.89
N HIS A 57 -13.35 -15.93 5.99
CA HIS A 57 -13.94 -17.26 6.16
C HIS A 57 -14.66 -17.40 7.51
N GLU A 58 -14.06 -16.91 8.60
CA GLU A 58 -14.70 -16.89 9.92
C GLU A 58 -15.97 -16.05 9.91
N THR A 59 -15.90 -14.84 9.33
CA THR A 59 -17.03 -13.92 9.23
C THR A 59 -18.18 -14.51 8.41
N TYR A 60 -17.88 -15.12 7.27
CA TYR A 60 -18.87 -15.82 6.45
C TYR A 60 -19.54 -16.98 7.23
N GLY A 61 -18.74 -17.77 7.95
CA GLY A 61 -19.26 -18.87 8.77
C GLY A 61 -20.14 -18.42 9.94
N ILE A 62 -19.86 -17.25 10.54
CA ILE A 62 -20.72 -16.66 11.58
C ILE A 62 -22.04 -16.19 10.97
N ASN A 63 -21.98 -15.41 9.89
CA ASN A 63 -23.18 -14.87 9.24
C ASN A 63 -24.14 -15.98 8.80
N LYS A 64 -23.59 -17.04 8.18
CA LYS A 64 -24.40 -18.18 7.72
C LYS A 64 -25.07 -18.95 8.86
N ARG A 65 -24.39 -19.10 10.00
CA ARG A 65 -24.97 -19.74 11.19
C ARG A 65 -26.10 -18.89 11.79
N GLN A 66 -25.93 -17.58 11.78
CA GLN A 66 -26.95 -16.66 12.29
C GLN A 66 -28.20 -16.66 11.41
N GLU A 67 -28.01 -16.62 10.09
CA GLU A 67 -29.10 -16.68 9.10
C GLU A 67 -29.91 -17.99 9.22
N ILE A 68 -29.22 -19.14 9.36
CA ILE A 68 -29.88 -20.44 9.61
C ILE A 68 -30.65 -20.43 10.94
N SER A 69 -30.09 -19.80 11.99
CA SER A 69 -30.77 -19.72 13.28
C SER A 69 -32.03 -18.86 13.24
N GLU A 70 -32.03 -17.77 12.46
CA GLU A 70 -33.20 -16.89 12.31
C GLU A 70 -34.29 -17.59 11.51
N GLN A 71 -33.93 -18.21 10.38
CA GLN A 71 -34.86 -19.00 9.57
C GLN A 71 -35.51 -20.14 10.37
N GLY A 72 -34.74 -20.80 11.25
CA GLY A 72 -35.26 -21.85 12.11
C GLY A 72 -36.30 -21.35 13.13
N LYS A 73 -36.13 -20.15 13.66
CA LYS A 73 -37.12 -19.53 14.58
C LYS A 73 -38.40 -19.17 13.84
N GLU A 74 -38.26 -18.54 12.67
CA GLU A 74 -39.38 -18.12 11.83
C GLU A 74 -40.22 -19.32 11.37
N PHE A 75 -39.56 -20.44 11.05
CA PHE A 75 -40.24 -21.70 10.73
C PHE A 75 -41.03 -22.28 11.91
N VAL A 76 -40.49 -22.19 13.13
CA VAL A 76 -41.19 -22.66 14.35
C VAL A 76 -42.40 -21.79 14.66
N GLU A 77 -42.31 -20.47 14.48
CA GLU A 77 -43.45 -19.56 14.65
C GLU A 77 -44.58 -19.89 13.66
N GLN A 78 -44.27 -20.13 12.39
CA GLN A 78 -45.25 -20.55 11.37
C GLN A 78 -45.94 -21.90 11.65
N LEU A 79 -45.32 -22.76 12.45
CA LEU A 79 -45.86 -24.08 12.82
C LEU A 79 -46.79 -24.03 14.04
N LEU A 80 -46.71 -22.95 14.83
CA LEU A 80 -47.49 -22.75 16.06
C LEU A 80 -48.71 -21.85 15.85
N ASP A 81 -48.82 -21.19 14.69
CA ASP A 81 -50.02 -20.51 14.17
C ASP A 81 -50.94 -21.46 13.40
#